data_AF-A0A3Q9G7B4-F1
#
_entry.id   AF-A0A3Q9G7B4-F1
#
_cell.length_a   1.000
_cell.length_b   1.000
_cell.length_c   1.000
_cell.angle_alpha   90.00
_cell.angle_beta   90.00
_cell.angle_gamma   90.00
#
_symmetry.space_group_name_H-M   'P 1'
#
loop_
_entity.id
_entity.type
_entity.pdbx_description
1 polymer ?
#
loop_
_entity_poly.entity_id
_entity_poly.type
_entity_poly.pdbx_seq_one_letter_code
_entity_poly.pdbx_strand_id
1 'polypeptide(L)'
;MFISTKNKTRENFILSDTGECQFSGMQPIQLGANSQINLWGYWLVFIPNDVKFRQYFIFKDSLSEQDQARLARTITRVRMSLEIK
;
A
#
# COMPACT_ATOMS: atom_id res chain seq x y z
N MET A 1 1.53 -13.59 1.29
CA MET A 1 0.26 -14.25 0.94
C MET A 1 -0.84 -13.39 1.53
N PHE A 2 -1.67 -12.77 0.69
CA PHE A 2 -2.83 -12.03 1.17
C PHE A 2 -3.87 -13.05 1.56
N ILE A 3 -4.14 -13.14 2.86
CA ILE A 3 -5.17 -14.05 3.33
C ILE A 3 -6.41 -13.20 3.55
N SER A 4 -7.32 -13.23 2.58
CA SER A 4 -8.72 -12.97 2.83
C SER A 4 -9.24 -14.12 3.69
N THR A 5 -9.25 -13.95 5.01
CA THR A 5 -9.99 -14.84 5.90
C THR A 5 -10.82 -14.01 6.85
N LYS A 6 -12.14 -14.22 6.75
CA LYS A 6 -13.08 -13.92 7.82
C LYS A 6 -12.46 -14.36 9.16
N ASN A 7 -12.17 -13.38 9.99
CA ASN A 7 -11.59 -13.46 11.32
C ASN A 7 -10.11 -13.87 11.44
N LYS A 8 -9.37 -12.93 12.04
CA LYS A 8 -8.21 -13.12 12.94
C LYS A 8 -6.80 -13.10 12.32
N THR A 9 -6.42 -11.92 11.85
CA THR A 9 -5.12 -11.29 12.18
C THR A 9 -5.25 -9.77 12.02
N ARG A 10 -5.43 -9.05 13.14
CA ARG A 10 -5.18 -7.60 13.20
C ARG A 10 -3.66 -7.38 13.19
N GLU A 11 -3.01 -7.76 12.10
CA GLU A 11 -1.68 -7.24 11.83
C GLU A 11 -1.90 -5.81 11.34
N ASN A 12 -1.58 -4.85 12.21
CA ASN A 12 -1.92 -3.45 12.03
C ASN A 12 -1.19 -2.90 10.80
N PHE A 13 -1.83 -2.97 9.64
CA PHE A 13 -1.42 -2.22 8.45
C PHE A 13 -1.87 -0.77 8.63
N ILE A 14 -0.92 0.10 8.95
CA ILE A 14 -1.18 1.53 9.11
C ILE A 14 -0.75 2.21 7.81
N LEU A 15 -1.72 2.78 7.10
CA LEU A 15 -1.47 3.58 5.90
C LEU A 15 -1.75 5.05 6.22
N SER A 16 -0.71 5.84 6.44
CA SER A 16 -0.90 7.27 6.62
C SER A 16 -1.42 7.94 5.33
N ASP A 17 -2.02 9.11 5.51
CA ASP A 17 -2.48 9.96 4.41
C ASP A 17 -1.32 10.50 3.54
N THR A 18 -0.09 10.43 4.04
CA THR A 18 1.15 10.82 3.35
C THR A 18 1.80 9.67 2.58
N GLY A 19 1.26 8.44 2.68
CA GLY A 19 1.80 7.27 2.01
C GLY A 19 2.85 6.49 2.80
N GLU A 20 3.10 6.84 4.06
CA GLU A 20 3.85 5.98 4.96
C GLU A 20 3.00 4.75 5.33
N CYS A 21 3.58 3.57 5.12
CA CYS A 21 2.99 2.27 5.40
C CYS A 21 3.78 1.62 6.56
N GLN A 22 3.08 1.15 7.58
CA GLN A 22 3.68 0.31 8.60
C GLN A 22 3.05 -1.08 8.55
N PHE A 23 3.90 -2.09 8.36
CA PHE A 23 3.53 -3.49 8.50
C PHE A 23 3.97 -3.97 9.89
N SER A 24 3.20 -4.88 10.49
CA SER A 24 3.48 -5.39 11.84
C SER A 24 4.90 -5.99 11.89
N GLY A 25 5.76 -5.45 12.77
CA GLY A 25 7.15 -5.90 12.91
C GLY A 25 8.16 -5.27 11.93
N MET A 26 7.76 -4.29 11.12
CA MET A 26 8.65 -3.56 10.21
C MET A 26 8.74 -2.07 10.56
N GLN A 27 9.87 -1.48 10.18
CA GLN A 27 9.99 -0.02 10.19
C GLN A 27 8.99 0.59 9.21
N PRO A 28 8.53 1.83 9.46
CA PRO A 28 7.69 2.55 8.52
C PRO A 28 8.39 2.64 7.16
N ILE A 29 7.69 2.25 6.11
CA ILE A 29 8.18 2.32 4.73
C ILE A 29 7.33 3.28 3.92
N GLN A 30 7.95 4.13 3.12
CA GLN A 30 7.23 5.12 2.32
C GLN A 30 6.77 4.49 1.00
N LEU A 31 5.51 4.67 0.65
CA LEU A 31 5.00 4.32 -0.67
C LEU A 31 5.61 5.27 -1.71
N GLY A 32 6.14 4.69 -2.78
CA GLY A 32 6.70 5.41 -3.91
C GLY A 32 5.68 5.70 -5.00
N ALA A 33 5.93 6.76 -5.77
CA ALA A 33 5.10 7.19 -6.89
C ALA A 33 5.04 6.19 -8.06
N ASN A 34 5.91 5.19 -8.07
CA ASN A 34 5.85 4.09 -9.05
C ASN A 34 4.74 3.07 -8.74
N SER A 35 4.02 3.25 -7.63
CA SER A 35 2.87 2.42 -7.29
C SER A 35 1.73 2.63 -8.29
N GLN A 36 1.01 1.56 -8.61
CA GLN A 36 0.01 1.55 -9.67
C GLN A 36 -1.31 0.98 -9.17
N ILE A 37 -2.39 1.52 -9.70
CA ILE A 37 -3.74 0.99 -9.53
C ILE A 37 -4.08 0.26 -10.83
N ASN A 38 -4.55 -0.97 -10.73
CA ASN A 38 -5.01 -1.73 -11.88
C ASN A 38 -6.41 -2.31 -11.66
N LEU A 39 -6.96 -2.99 -12.67
CA LEU A 39 -8.31 -3.53 -12.60
C LEU A 39 -8.45 -4.55 -11.45
N TRP A 40 -7.41 -5.35 -11.23
CA TRP A 40 -7.39 -6.47 -10.29
C TRP A 40 -6.95 -6.10 -8.87
N GLY A 41 -6.25 -4.97 -8.70
CA GLY A 41 -5.50 -4.71 -7.47
C GLY A 41 -4.67 -3.44 -7.48
N TYR A 42 -3.63 -3.49 -6.64
CA TYR A 42 -2.74 -2.39 -6.34
C TYR A 42 -1.31 -2.89 -6.32
N TRP A 43 -0.50 -2.32 -7.19
CA TRP A 43 0.92 -2.56 -7.26
C TRP A 43 1.64 -1.53 -6.38
N LEU A 44 2.18 -1.95 -5.24
CA LEU A 44 2.86 -1.10 -4.28
C LEU A 44 4.36 -1.19 -4.48
N VAL A 45 4.99 -0.02 -4.62
CA VAL A 45 6.45 0.14 -4.70
C VAL A 45 6.86 1.00 -3.51
N PHE A 46 7.93 0.63 -2.80
CA PHE A 46 8.34 1.31 -1.56
C PHE A 46 9.71 2.00 -1.69
N ILE A 47 9.96 3.00 -0.84
CA ILE A 47 11.19 3.82 -0.76
C ILE A 47 11.62 3.94 0.72
N PRO A 48 12.93 3.86 1.06
CA PRO A 48 14.05 3.54 0.18
C PRO A 48 14.00 2.09 -0.32
N ASN A 49 14.65 1.83 -1.46
CA ASN A 49 14.61 0.56 -2.21
C ASN A 49 15.44 -0.54 -1.50
N ASP A 50 15.25 -0.67 -0.20
CA ASP A 50 15.91 -1.68 0.62
C ASP A 50 15.40 -3.06 0.20
N VAL A 51 16.35 -3.96 -0.04
CA VAL A 51 16.26 -4.97 -1.12
C VAL A 51 15.20 -6.05 -0.87
N LYS A 52 14.57 -6.08 0.31
CA LYS A 52 13.57 -7.08 0.71
C LYS A 52 12.12 -6.75 0.29
N PHE A 53 11.77 -5.48 0.08
CA PHE A 53 10.37 -5.08 -0.17
C PHE A 53 10.25 -4.12 -1.36
N ARG A 54 10.89 -4.46 -2.48
CA ARG A 54 10.82 -3.58 -3.66
C ARG A 54 9.38 -3.34 -4.10
N GLN A 55 8.52 -4.35 -3.93
CA GLN A 55 7.40 -4.58 -4.81
C GLN A 55 6.37 -5.54 -4.17
N TYR A 56 5.12 -5.10 -4.01
CA TYR A 56 4.05 -5.91 -3.40
C TYR A 56 2.71 -5.70 -4.12
N PHE A 57 2.01 -6.78 -4.47
CA PHE A 57 0.75 -6.68 -5.22
C PHE A 57 -0.46 -7.09 -4.38
N ILE A 58 -1.36 -6.16 -4.07
CA ILE A 58 -2.59 -6.42 -3.30
C ILE A 58 -3.77 -6.62 -4.24
N PHE A 59 -4.49 -7.73 -4.13
CA PHE A 59 -5.76 -7.92 -4.85
C PHE A 59 -6.89 -7.10 -4.21
N LYS A 60 -7.82 -6.56 -5.02
CA LYS A 60 -8.95 -5.75 -4.51
C LYS A 60 -9.86 -6.53 -3.56
N ASP A 61 -10.15 -7.79 -3.88
CA ASP A 61 -10.99 -8.68 -3.08
C ASP A 61 -10.39 -9.04 -1.70
N SER A 62 -9.09 -8.76 -1.52
CA SER A 62 -8.39 -8.93 -0.25
C SER A 62 -8.55 -7.73 0.68
N LEU A 63 -9.20 -6.65 0.22
CA LEU A 63 -9.42 -5.41 0.97
C LEU A 63 -10.91 -5.10 1.11
N SER A 64 -11.27 -4.49 2.25
CA SER A 64 -12.59 -3.87 2.39
C SER A 64 -12.77 -2.73 1.40
N GLU A 65 -14.00 -2.36 1.04
CA GLU A 65 -14.26 -1.21 0.16
C GLU A 65 -13.64 0.09 0.69
N GLN A 66 -13.65 0.25 2.02
CA GLN A 66 -13.03 1.40 2.69
C GLN A 66 -11.51 1.41 2.51
N ASP A 67 -10.85 0.26 2.68
CA ASP A 67 -9.40 0.13 2.50
C ASP A 67 -8.99 0.25 1.03
N GLN A 68 -9.81 -0.24 0.10
CA GLN A 68 -9.63 -0.03 -1.34
C GLN A 68 -9.63 1.47 -1.67
N ALA A 69 -10.63 2.22 -1.17
CA ALA A 69 -10.72 3.66 -1.40
C ALA A 69 -9.54 4.41 -0.77
N ARG A 70 -9.15 4.03 0.45
CA ARG A 70 -8.01 4.63 1.14
C ARG A 70 -6.72 4.40 0.37
N LEU A 71 -6.44 3.15 -0.04
CA LEU A 71 -5.23 2.81 -0.76
C LEU A 71 -5.15 3.48 -2.14
N ALA A 72 -6.27 3.51 -2.88
CA ALA A 72 -6.35 4.21 -4.16
C ALA A 72 -6.06 5.71 -4.03
N ARG A 73 -6.63 6.37 -3.02
CA ARG A 73 -6.40 7.78 -2.72
C ARG A 73 -4.95 8.05 -2.38
N THR A 74 -4.35 7.21 -1.53
CA THR A 74 -2.95 7.37 -1.13
C THR A 74 -1.99 7.18 -2.32
N ILE A 75 -2.19 6.15 -3.16
CA ILE A 75 -1.38 5.97 -4.38
C ILE A 75 -1.49 7.20 -5.28
N THR A 76 -2.72 7.69 -5.50
CA THR A 76 -2.96 8.87 -6.35
C THR A 76 -2.25 10.11 -5.80
N ARG A 77 -2.37 10.36 -4.48
CA ARG A 77 -1.71 11.50 -3.82
C ARG A 77 -0.19 11.41 -3.92
N VAL A 78 0.40 10.24 -3.64
CA VAL A 78 1.85 10.04 -3.71
C VAL A 78 2.37 10.28 -5.14
N ARG A 79 1.59 9.89 -6.16
CA ARG A 79 1.92 10.18 -7.57
C ARG A 79 1.90 11.67 -7.87
N MET A 80 0.82 12.36 -7.51
CA MET A 80 0.67 13.80 -7.72
C MET A 80 1.75 14.61 -6.98
N SER A 81 2.10 14.23 -5.76
CA SER A 81 3.16 14.90 -4.98
C SER A 81 4.54 14.81 -5.64
N LEU A 82 4.77 13.85 -6.54
CA LEU A 82 6.01 13.74 -7.30
C LEU A 82 6.01 14.61 -8.57
N GLU A 83 4.83 14.89 -9.14
CA GLU A 83 4.67 15.70 -10.36
C GLU A 83 4.79 17.22 -10.09
N ILE A 84 4.67 17.65 -8.82
CA ILE A 84 4.73 19.07 -8.42
C ILE A 84 6.17 19.50 -8.04
N LYS A 85 7.20 18.72 -8.40
CA LYS A 85 8.60 19.00 -8.05
C LYS A 85 9.49 19.06 -9.28
#